data_AF-A0A920HGU7-F1
#
_entry.id   AF-A0A920HGU7-F1
#
_cell.length_a   1.000
_cell.length_b   1.000
_cell.length_c   1.000
_cell.angle_alpha   90.00
_cell.angle_beta   90.00
_cell.angle_gamma   90.00
#
_symmetry.space_group_name_H-M   'P 1'
#
loop_
_entity.id
_entity.type
_entity.pdbx_description
1 polymer ?
#
loop_
_entity_poly.entity_id
_entity_poly.type
_entity_poly.pdbx_seq_one_letter_code
_entity_poly.pdbx_strand_id
1 'polypeptide(L)'
;MAKEVINKFVKNNRREVSIDYIQKVVSDYFQMDIQTLQSKTRKRHIVQARQIAMYFAKKFTKASLASIGTQIGRETMQLFFMHVKQ
;
A
#
# COMPACT_ATOMS: atom_id res chain seq x y z
N MET A 1 2.95 -10.15 -38.27
CA MET A 1 3.87 -10.12 -37.11
C MET A 1 4.03 -8.73 -36.44
N ALA A 2 3.47 -7.64 -36.96
CA ALA A 2 3.55 -6.31 -36.29
C ALA A 2 2.41 -6.02 -35.28
N LYS A 3 1.31 -6.77 -35.30
CA LYS A 3 0.09 -6.48 -34.51
C LYS A 3 0.19 -6.90 -33.03
N GLU A 4 1.12 -7.79 -32.69
CA GLU A 4 1.29 -8.29 -31.31
C GLU A 4 2.13 -7.36 -30.43
N VAL A 5 3.03 -6.59 -31.03
CA VAL A 5 3.93 -5.68 -30.29
C VAL A 5 3.15 -4.46 -29.78
N ILE A 6 2.20 -3.97 -30.57
CA ILE A 6 1.33 -2.84 -30.20
C ILE A 6 0.38 -3.24 -29.06
N ASN A 7 -0.13 -4.47 -29.04
CA ASN A 7 -1.02 -4.96 -27.98
C ASN A 7 -0.33 -5.14 -26.61
N LYS A 8 1.01 -5.20 -26.59
CA LYS A 8 1.79 -5.20 -25.33
C LYS A 8 2.02 -3.81 -24.76
N PHE A 9 2.08 -2.77 -25.60
CA PHE A 9 2.24 -1.38 -25.15
C PHE A 9 0.93 -0.76 -24.64
N VAL A 10 -0.22 -1.18 -25.18
CA VAL A 10 -1.53 -0.60 -24.80
C VAL A 10 -2.05 -1.10 -23.45
N LYS A 11 -1.58 -2.25 -22.95
CA LYS A 11 -2.10 -2.84 -21.70
C LYS A 11 -1.50 -2.29 -20.40
N ASN A 12 -0.41 -1.53 -20.42
CA ASN A 12 0.34 -1.23 -19.20
C ASN A 12 0.60 0.25 -18.92
N ASN A 13 -0.27 1.15 -19.38
CA ASN A 13 -0.39 2.49 -18.79
C ASN A 13 -1.11 2.50 -17.43
N ARG A 14 -1.28 1.33 -16.79
CA ARG A 14 -1.41 1.29 -15.34
C ARG A 14 -0.05 1.68 -14.79
N ARG A 15 0.15 2.98 -14.48
CA ARG A 15 1.28 3.42 -13.65
C ARG A 15 1.40 2.41 -12.52
N GLU A 16 2.51 1.67 -12.48
CA GLU A 16 2.75 0.73 -11.39
C GLU A 16 2.74 1.56 -10.11
N VAL A 17 1.69 1.38 -9.31
CA VAL A 17 1.54 2.12 -8.07
C VAL A 17 2.59 1.57 -7.11
N SER A 18 3.51 2.40 -6.65
CA SER A 18 4.49 2.00 -5.64
C SER A 18 3.88 2.10 -4.24
N ILE A 19 4.43 1.33 -3.30
CA ILE A 19 4.01 1.41 -1.89
C ILE A 19 4.31 2.80 -1.34
N ASP A 20 5.43 3.41 -1.71
CA ASP A 20 5.80 4.77 -1.30
C ASP A 20 4.77 5.82 -1.76
N TYR A 21 4.26 5.67 -2.99
CA TYR A 21 3.22 6.56 -3.50
C TYR A 21 1.93 6.41 -2.68
N ILE A 22 1.55 5.19 -2.34
CA ILE A 22 0.37 4.92 -1.49
C ILE A 22 0.57 5.54 -0.10
N GLN A 23 1.74 5.38 0.50
CA GLN A 23 2.06 5.98 1.79
C GLN A 23 1.90 7.49 1.75
N LYS A 24 2.42 8.14 0.70
CA LYS A 24 2.28 9.59 0.51
C LYS A 24 0.82 10.02 0.36
N VAL A 25 0.05 9.35 -0.50
CA VAL A 25 -1.37 9.69 -0.69
C VAL A 25 -2.18 9.55 0.60
N VAL A 26 -1.91 8.48 1.36
CA VAL A 26 -2.59 8.25 2.64
C VAL A 26 -2.13 9.27 3.70
N SER A 27 -0.83 9.57 3.78
CA SER A 27 -0.29 10.54 4.72
C SER A 27 -0.86 11.94 4.46
N ASP A 28 -0.97 12.34 3.19
CA ASP A 28 -1.56 13.61 2.76
C ASP A 28 -3.05 13.68 3.12
N TYR A 29 -3.81 12.60 2.89
CA TYR A 29 -5.24 12.54 3.23
C TYR A 29 -5.49 12.66 4.74
N PHE A 30 -4.66 12.00 5.56
CA PHE A 30 -4.76 12.07 7.01
C PHE A 30 -4.01 13.25 7.64
N GLN A 31 -3.41 14.13 6.82
CA GLN A 31 -2.63 15.30 7.25
C GLN A 31 -1.57 14.93 8.30
N MET A 32 -0.80 13.88 8.01
CA MET A 32 0.28 13.41 8.88
C MET A 32 1.55 13.16 8.09
N ASP A 33 2.70 13.16 8.77
CA ASP A 33 3.96 12.78 8.14
C ASP A 33 4.03 11.28 7.87
N ILE A 34 4.76 10.90 6.81
CA ILE A 34 5.04 9.48 6.51
C ILE A 34 5.76 8.80 7.68
N GLN A 35 6.65 9.49 8.39
CA GLN A 35 7.30 8.94 9.59
C GLN A 35 6.30 8.67 10.72
N THR A 36 5.28 9.52 10.85
CA THR A 36 4.19 9.33 11.83
C THR A 36 3.34 8.13 11.42
N LEU A 37 3.03 7.99 10.14
CA LEU A 37 2.37 6.81 9.58
C LEU A 37 3.16 5.53 9.89
N GLN A 38 4.49 5.52 9.74
CA GLN A 38 5.36 4.37 10.00
C GLN A 38 5.68 4.13 11.49
N SER A 39 5.27 5.04 12.38
CA SER A 39 5.62 4.97 13.80
C SER A 39 4.93 3.80 14.52
N LYS A 40 5.52 3.37 15.65
CA LYS A 40 4.97 2.31 16.53
C LYS A 40 3.79 2.76 17.40
N THR A 41 3.28 3.96 17.19
CA THR A 41 2.19 4.49 18.02
C THR A 41 0.90 3.68 17.84
N ARG A 42 0.12 3.55 18.91
CA ARG A 42 -1.20 2.88 18.89
C ARG A 42 -2.38 3.85 18.80
N LYS A 43 -2.12 5.13 18.51
CA LYS A 43 -3.19 6.12 18.29
C LYS A 43 -4.13 5.63 17.18
N ARG A 44 -5.43 5.59 17.49
CA ARG A 44 -6.46 4.98 16.62
C ARG A 44 -6.42 5.50 15.18
N HIS A 45 -6.31 6.81 14.98
CA HIS A 45 -6.28 7.42 13.64
C HIS A 45 -5.04 7.01 12.82
N ILE A 46 -3.87 6.85 13.46
CA ILE A 46 -2.63 6.40 12.79
C ILE A 46 -2.71 4.91 12.44
N VAL A 47 -3.30 4.10 13.33
CA VAL A 47 -3.53 2.67 13.06
C VAL A 47 -4.48 2.50 11.87
N GLN A 48 -5.58 3.26 11.81
CA GLN A 48 -6.51 3.24 10.68
C GLN A 48 -5.84 3.67 9.37
N ALA A 49 -5.05 4.74 9.39
CA ALA A 49 -4.30 5.19 8.21
C ALA A 49 -3.36 4.09 7.68
N ARG A 50 -2.60 3.41 8.56
CA ARG A 50 -1.73 2.29 8.15
C ARG A 50 -2.50 1.11 7.58
N GLN A 51 -3.66 0.76 8.16
CA GLN A 51 -4.50 -0.32 7.65
C GLN A 51 -5.00 -0.03 6.22
N ILE A 52 -5.41 1.21 5.96
CA ILE A 52 -5.82 1.67 4.63
C ILE A 52 -4.66 1.64 3.65
N ALA A 53 -3.48 2.13 4.05
CA ALA A 53 -2.27 2.07 3.22
C ALA A 53 -1.90 0.62 2.87
N MET A 54 -1.96 -0.31 3.84
CA MET A 54 -1.73 -1.74 3.61
C MET A 54 -2.75 -2.37 2.66
N TYR A 55 -4.03 -2.03 2.81
CA TYR A 55 -5.09 -2.51 1.91
C TYR A 55 -4.83 -2.08 0.47
N PHE A 56 -4.53 -0.79 0.25
CA PHE A 56 -4.20 -0.29 -1.07
C PHE A 56 -2.92 -0.90 -1.62
N ALA A 57 -1.89 -1.05 -0.79
CA ALA A 57 -0.65 -1.71 -1.20
C ALA A 57 -0.91 -3.14 -1.67
N LYS A 58 -1.77 -3.88 -0.96
CA LYS A 58 -2.14 -5.24 -1.35
C LYS A 58 -3.00 -5.30 -2.62
N LYS A 59 -3.86 -4.31 -2.83
CA LYS A 59 -4.81 -4.25 -3.97
C LYS A 59 -4.17 -3.77 -5.26
N PHE A 60 -3.26 -2.80 -5.18
CA PHE A 60 -2.72 -2.08 -6.33
C PHE A 60 -1.26 -2.39 -6.65
N THR A 61 -0.57 -3.16 -5.79
CA THR A 61 0.81 -3.60 -6.04
C THR A 61 0.89 -5.13 -6.07
N LYS A 62 1.96 -5.67 -6.65
CA LYS A 62 2.26 -7.11 -6.63
C LYS A 62 3.08 -7.53 -5.39
N ALA A 63 3.28 -6.63 -4.44
CA ALA A 63 4.12 -6.90 -3.27
C ALA A 63 3.50 -7.96 -2.36
N SER A 64 4.36 -8.77 -1.76
CA SER A 64 3.96 -9.74 -0.74
C SER A 64 3.53 -9.01 0.55
N LEU A 65 2.70 -9.65 1.37
CA LEU A 65 2.29 -9.07 2.66
C LEU A 65 3.52 -8.74 3.54
N ALA A 66 4.53 -9.61 3.53
CA ALA A 66 5.78 -9.38 4.26
C ALA A 66 6.54 -8.14 3.76
N SER A 67 6.59 -7.94 2.44
CA SER A 67 7.23 -6.76 1.83
C SER A 67 6.47 -5.47 2.19
N ILE A 68 5.14 -5.50 2.11
CA ILE A 68 4.28 -4.37 2.48
C ILE A 68 4.44 -4.03 3.97
N GLY A 69 4.38 -5.04 4.85
CA GLY A 69 4.57 -4.85 6.29
C GLY A 69 5.96 -4.33 6.66
N THR A 70 6.99 -4.67 5.90
CA THR A 70 8.34 -4.13 6.12
C THR A 70 8.44 -2.65 5.72
N GLN A 71 7.75 -2.24 4.66
CA GLN A 71 7.80 -0.85 4.16
C GLN A 71 6.88 0.12 4.91
N ILE A 72 5.75 -0.36 5.45
CA ILE A 72 4.76 0.48 6.17
C ILE A 72 4.94 0.37 7.70
N GLY A 73 5.36 -0.78 8.22
CA GLY A 73 5.56 -1.02 9.65
C GLY A 73 5.08 -2.42 10.10
N ARG A 74 5.97 -3.18 10.75
CA ARG A 74 5.78 -4.62 11.04
C ARG A 74 4.56 -4.93 11.92
N GLU A 75 4.21 -4.04 12.86
CA GLU A 75 3.13 -4.29 13.85
C GLU A 75 1.72 -4.22 13.25
N THR A 76 1.52 -3.53 12.11
CA THR A 76 0.19 -3.41 11.50
C THR A 76 -0.26 -4.70 10.82
N MET A 77 0.69 -5.55 10.45
CA MET A 77 0.42 -6.83 9.79
C MET A 77 -0.60 -7.68 10.57
N GLN A 78 -0.50 -7.69 11.90
CA GLN A 78 -1.29 -8.57 12.76
C GLN A 78 -2.80 -8.22 12.77
N LEU A 79 -3.17 -6.94 12.72
CA LEU A 79 -4.58 -6.51 12.71
C LEU A 79 -5.23 -6.65 11.32
N PHE A 80 -4.47 -6.53 10.24
CA PHE A 80 -4.97 -6.78 8.89
C PHE A 80 -5.29 -8.26 8.66
N PHE A 81 -4.48 -9.17 9.22
CA PHE A 81 -4.80 -10.60 9.21
C PHE A 81 -6.14 -10.91 9.88
N MET A 82 -6.54 -10.17 10.91
CA MET A 82 -7.83 -10.39 11.59
C MET A 82 -9.04 -9.99 10.73
N HIS A 83 -8.89 -9.04 9.80
CA HIS A 83 -10.03 -8.49 9.04
C HIS A 83 -10.11 -8.96 7.58
N VAL A 84 -9.02 -9.47 6.99
CA VAL A 84 -8.96 -9.81 5.55
C VAL A 84 -8.91 -11.33 5.29
N LYS A 85 -8.83 -12.16 6.33
CA LYS A 85 -8.92 -13.63 6.23
C LYS A 85 -10.32 -14.20 6.48
N GLN A 86 -11.38 -13.38 6.39
CA GLN A 86 -12.76 -13.85 6.33
C GLN A 86 -13.26 -13.82 4.89
#